data_AF-A0A7V3G7R7-F1
#
_entry.id   AF-A0A7V3G7R7-F1
#
_cell.length_a   1.000
_cell.length_b   1.000
_cell.length_c   1.000
_cell.angle_alpha   90.00
_cell.angle_beta   90.00
_cell.angle_gamma   90.00
#
_symmetry.space_group_name_H-M   'P 1'
#
loop_
_entity.id
_entity.type
_entity.pdbx_description
1 polymer ?
#
loop_
_entity_poly.entity_id
_entity_poly.type
_entity_poly.pdbx_seq_one_letter_code
_entity_poly.pdbx_strand_id
1 'polypeptide(L)' 'MKLLHMVSFVLLAVGGLNWGLVGAGWLMSDADWNVVHMLLGAWPVVEALVYVLVGLSALYLVFTHAKDCRTCKPGMA' A
#
# COMPACT_ATOMS: atom_id res chain seq x y z
N MET A 1 -7.62 17.18 2.59
CA MET A 1 -8.46 16.32 3.45
C MET A 1 -7.56 15.48 4.34
N LYS A 2 -7.40 15.83 5.63
CA LYS A 2 -6.47 15.13 6.54
C LYS A 2 -6.77 13.64 6.69
N LEU A 3 -8.05 13.29 6.81
CA LEU A 3 -8.50 11.90 6.92
C LEU A 3 -8.11 11.06 5.69
N LEU A 4 -8.36 11.57 4.49
CA LEU A 4 -8.08 10.84 3.24
C LEU A 4 -6.58 10.57 3.06
N HIS A 5 -5.72 11.54 3.41
CA HIS A 5 -4.27 11.34 3.42
C HIS A 5 -3.87 10.22 4.40
N MET A 6 -4.38 10.26 5.64
CA MET A 6 -4.07 9.24 6.66
C MET A 6 -4.52 7.84 6.24
N VAL A 7 -5.75 7.70 5.74
CA VAL A 7 -6.28 6.41 5.27
C VAL A 7 -5.46 5.88 4.10
N SER A 8 -5.16 6.72 3.12
CA SER A 8 -4.35 6.32 1.96
C SER A 8 -2.94 5.90 2.39
N PHE A 9 -2.33 6.61 3.33
CA PHE A 9 -1.02 6.26 3.86
C PHE A 9 -1.00 4.93 4.61
N VAL A 10 -1.99 4.68 5.47
CA VAL A 10 -2.10 3.40 6.18
C VAL A 10 -2.32 2.24 5.20
N LEU A 11 -3.25 2.38 4.25
CA LEU A 11 -3.50 1.35 3.24
C LEU A 11 -2.27 1.08 2.39
N LEU A 12 -1.55 2.12 1.94
CA LEU A 12 -0.32 1.96 1.19
C LEU A 12 0.78 1.27 2.03
N ALA A 13 0.94 1.65 3.30
CA ALA A 13 1.93 1.05 4.18
C ALA A 13 1.65 -0.43 4.41
N VAL A 14 0.41 -0.80 4.72
CA VAL A 14 -0.01 -2.20 4.89
C VAL A 14 0.20 -2.99 3.60
N GLY A 15 -0.19 -2.42 2.46
CA GLY A 15 0.04 -3.03 1.15
C GLY A 15 1.52 -3.23 0.84
N GLY A 16 2.35 -2.20 1.03
CA GLY A 16 3.80 -2.27 0.82
C GLY A 16 4.47 -3.29 1.73
N LEU A 17 4.06 -3.39 3.01
CA LEU A 17 4.54 -4.41 3.93
C LEU A 17 4.12 -5.82 3.49
N ASN A 18 2.88 -6.02 3.00
CA ASN A 18 2.44 -7.30 2.47
C ASN A 18 3.31 -7.74 1.28
N TRP A 19 3.59 -6.84 0.34
CA TRP A 19 4.45 -7.14 -0.81
C TRP A 19 5.90 -7.41 -0.37
N GLY A 20 6.40 -6.69 0.65
CA GLY A 20 7.69 -6.96 1.27
C GLY A 20 7.77 -8.36 1.88
N LEU A 21 6.71 -8.81 2.57
CA LEU A 21 6.62 -10.17 3.11
C LEU A 21 6.56 -11.23 2.02
N VAL A 22 5.77 -11.02 0.97
CA VAL A 22 5.72 -11.91 -0.20
C VAL A 22 7.13 -12.09 -0.80
N GLY A 23 7.84 -10.99 -1.04
CA GLY A 23 9.22 -11.04 -1.54
C GLY A 23 10.18 -11.72 -0.56
N ALA A 24 10.06 -11.47 0.75
CA ALA A 24 10.89 -12.12 1.76
C ALA A 24 10.62 -13.63 1.84
N GLY A 25 9.37 -14.06 1.75
CA GLY A 25 8.98 -15.47 1.75
C GLY A 25 9.57 -16.23 0.56
N TRP A 26 9.56 -15.61 -0.62
CA TRP A 26 10.23 -16.16 -1.79
C TRP A 26 11.75 -16.25 -1.60
N LEU A 27 12.39 -15.22 -1.08
CA LEU A 27 13.85 -15.20 -0.85
C LEU A 27 14.31 -16.20 0.23
N MET A 28 13.49 -16.46 1.24
CA MET A 28 13.88 -17.28 2.39
C MET A 28 13.44 -18.74 2.30
N SER A 29 12.30 -19.02 1.65
CA SER A 29 11.65 -20.33 1.77
C SER A 29 10.81 -20.74 0.55
N ASP A 30 10.93 -20.04 -0.59
CA ASP A 30 10.10 -20.24 -1.80
C ASP A 30 8.59 -20.28 -1.47
N ALA A 31 8.19 -19.57 -0.41
CA ALA A 31 6.85 -19.60 0.15
C ALA A 31 6.15 -18.26 -0.07
N ASP A 32 4.86 -18.30 -0.39
CA ASP A 32 4.05 -17.09 -0.50
C ASP A 32 3.57 -16.63 0.88
N TRP A 33 4.09 -15.50 1.34
CA TRP A 33 3.68 -14.84 2.60
C TRP A 33 2.70 -13.69 2.39
N ASN A 34 1.79 -13.85 1.44
CA ASN A 34 0.69 -12.92 1.20
C ASN A 34 -0.35 -12.98 2.34
N VAL A 35 -0.17 -12.11 3.34
CA VAL A 35 -1.06 -12.00 4.52
C VAL A 35 -2.49 -11.65 4.12
N VAL A 36 -2.67 -10.82 3.08
CA VAL A 36 -4.02 -10.50 2.57
C VAL A 36 -4.73 -11.76 2.09
N HIS A 37 -4.03 -12.61 1.33
CA HIS A 37 -4.58 -13.89 0.86
C HIS A 37 -4.83 -14.87 2.02
N MET A 38 -3.91 -14.96 2.99
CA MET A 38 -4.07 -15.83 4.17
C MET A 38 -5.32 -15.49 4.99
N LEU A 39 -5.70 -14.21 5.08
CA LEU A 39 -6.85 -13.76 5.86
C LEU A 39 -8.15 -13.71 5.05
N LEU A 40 -8.08 -13.33 3.77
CA LEU A 40 -9.25 -12.98 2.96
C LEU A 40 -9.45 -13.90 1.74
N GLY A 41 -8.56 -14.87 1.50
CA GLY A 41 -8.59 -15.74 0.32
C GLY A 41 -9.85 -16.60 0.18
N ALA A 42 -10.59 -16.81 1.27
CA ALA A 42 -11.91 -17.45 1.22
C ALA A 42 -12.98 -16.55 0.55
N TRP A 43 -12.77 -15.23 0.49
CA TRP A 43 -13.70 -14.23 -0.04
C TRP A 43 -13.03 -13.43 -1.18
N PRO A 44 -12.97 -13.99 -2.41
CA PRO A 44 -12.17 -13.44 -3.51
C PRO A 44 -12.52 -11.99 -3.87
N VAL A 45 -13.80 -11.62 -3.76
CA VAL A 45 -14.26 -10.26 -4.05
C VAL A 45 -13.72 -9.26 -3.01
N VAL A 46 -13.68 -9.65 -1.74
CA VAL A 46 -13.20 -8.78 -0.64
C VAL A 46 -11.69 -8.62 -0.72
N GLU A 47 -10.96 -9.70 -0.98
CA GLU A 47 -9.51 -9.67 -1.26
C GLU A 47 -9.18 -8.72 -2.43
N ALA A 48 -9.89 -8.85 -3.56
CA ALA A 48 -9.69 -7.99 -4.72
C ALA A 48 -9.96 -6.51 -4.40
N LEU A 49 -11.00 -6.21 -3.61
CA LEU A 49 -11.29 -4.85 -3.17
C LEU A 49 -10.14 -4.27 -2.33
N VAL A 50 -9.54 -5.05 -1.43
CA VAL A 50 -8.38 -4.60 -0.65
C VAL A 50 -7.22 -4.25 -1.57
N TYR A 51 -6.91 -5.09 -2.57
CA TYR A 51 -5.85 -4.79 -3.53
C TYR A 51 -6.11 -3.53 -4.35
N VAL A 52 -7.35 -3.33 -4.81
CA VAL A 52 -7.73 -2.10 -5.53
C VAL A 52 -7.60 -0.87 -4.63
N LEU A 53 -8.04 -0.95 -3.37
CA LEU A 53 -7.94 0.16 -2.41
C LEU A 53 -6.49 0.52 -2.08
N VAL A 54 -5.61 -0.47 -1.94
CA VAL A 54 -4.16 -0.24 -1.78
C VAL A 54 -3.59 0.46 -3.02
N GLY A 55 -3.92 0.00 -4.23
CA GLY A 55 -3.47 0.62 -5.47
C GLY A 55 -3.95 2.06 -5.63
N LEU A 56 -5.22 2.33 -5.35
CA LEU A 56 -5.78 3.69 -5.38
C LEU A 56 -5.13 4.60 -4.33
N SER A 57 -4.80 4.05 -3.16
CA SER A 57 -4.09 4.77 -2.10
C SER A 57 -2.67 5.18 -2.54
N ALA A 58 -1.97 4.28 -3.24
CA ALA A 58 -0.67 4.58 -3.86
C ALA A 58 -0.78 5.74 -4.85
N LEU A 59 -1.75 5.66 -5.77
CA LEU A 59 -1.99 6.70 -6.77
C LEU A 59 -2.32 8.04 -6.10
N TYR A 60 -3.23 8.06 -5.12
CA TYR A 60 -3.57 9.28 -4.39
C TYR A 60 -2.33 9.93 -3.78
N LEU A 61 -1.52 9.15 -3.06
CA LEU A 61 -0.30 9.69 -2.43
C LEU A 61 0.73 10.16 -3.43
N VAL A 62 0.89 9.50 -4.58
CA VAL A 62 1.77 9.96 -5.66
C VAL A 62 1.30 11.32 -6.20
N PHE A 63 0.01 11.47 -6.49
CA PHE A 63 -0.54 12.72 -7.03
C PHE A 63 -0.58 13.87 -6.00
N THR A 64 -0.62 13.56 -4.70
CA THR A 64 -0.57 14.58 -3.65
C THR A 64 0.81 14.77 -3.02
N HIS A 65 1.81 13.96 -3.38
CA HIS A 65 3.11 13.88 -2.71
C HIS A 65 3.80 15.25 -2.57
N ALA A 66 3.91 16.01 -3.66
CA ALA A 66 4.63 17.29 -3.67
C ALA A 66 3.99 18.36 -2.75
N LYS A 67 2.72 18.21 -2.38
CA LYS A 67 2.04 19.13 -1.45
C LYS A 67 2.41 18.86 0.01
N ASP A 68 2.64 17.58 0.34
CA ASP A 68 2.86 17.10 1.70
C ASP A 68 4.36 16.91 2.01
N CYS A 69 5.18 16.61 0.99
CA CYS A 69 6.61 16.36 1.13
C CYS A 69 7.41 17.67 1.20
N ARG A 70 8.16 17.85 2.28
CA ARG A 70 9.02 19.04 2.48
C ARG A 70 10.18 19.10 1.49
N THR A 71 10.69 17.97 1.05
CA THR A 71 11.82 17.90 0.10
C THR A 71 11.37 18.16 -1.34
N CYS A 72 10.14 17.78 -1.70
CA CYS A 72 9.64 17.86 -3.08
C CYS A 72 8.75 19.08 -3.34
N LYS A 73 8.59 19.98 -2.36
CA LYS A 73 7.72 21.16 -2.52
C LYS A 73 8.37 22.14 -3.52
N PRO A 74 7.65 22.57 -4.57
CA PRO A 74 8.18 23.55 -5.52
C PRO A 74 8.48 24.88 -4.80
N GLY A 75 9.72 25.37 -4.89
CA GLY A 75 10.12 26.68 -4.37
C GLY A 75 10.83 26.71 -3.01
N MET A 76 11.37 25.58 -2.51
CA MET A 76 12.32 25.57 -1.38
C MET A 76 13.79 25.63 -1.86
N ALA A 77 14.11 26.57 -2.75
CA ALA A 77 15.48 26.98 -3.07
C ALA A 77 15.74 28.38 -2.49
#